data_AF-A0A0J6S0J6-F1
#
_entry.id   AF-A0A0J6S0J6-F1
#
_cell.length_a   1.000
_cell.length_b   1.000
_cell.length_c   1.000
_cell.angle_alpha   90.00
_cell.angle_beta   90.00
_cell.angle_gamma   90.00
#
_symmetry.space_group_name_H-M   'P 1'
#
loop_
_entity.id
_entity.type
_entity.pdbx_description
1 polymer ?
#
loop_
_entity_poly.entity_id
_entity_poly.type
_entity_poly.pdbx_seq_one_letter_code
_entity_poly.pdbx_strand_id
1 'polypeptide(L)'
;TLIELGEMEEDAASIREGEEQIRAVQAEAARRQIETLLSGEADGNDTYLEVHAGAGGTESQDWANMLQRMYARWAERRKYKVEIVEWSDGEEAGIKGATLLIKGHNAYGWLKTESGVHRLVRISPYDSNARRHTSFASVWVYPVIDDRITIEIKESDCRIDTYRSSGAGGQHVNTT
;
A
#
# COMPACT_ATOMS: atom_id res chain seq x y z
N THR A 1 -33.84 25.72 -1.76
CA THR A 1 -32.52 25.19 -2.19
C THR A 1 -32.18 25.75 -3.56
N LEU A 2 -30.93 25.65 -4.04
CA LEU A 2 -30.58 26.13 -5.40
C LEU A 2 -31.46 25.47 -6.48
N ILE A 3 -31.84 24.22 -6.25
CA ILE A 3 -32.79 23.47 -7.09
C ILE A 3 -34.19 24.07 -7.01
N GLU A 4 -34.74 24.33 -5.81
CA GLU A 4 -36.07 24.97 -5.67
C GLU A 4 -36.13 26.35 -6.36
N LEU A 5 -35.04 27.14 -6.28
CA LEU A 5 -34.97 28.43 -6.97
C LEU A 5 -34.94 28.23 -8.50
N GLY A 6 -34.15 27.27 -8.99
CA GLY A 6 -34.12 26.91 -10.41
C GLY A 6 -35.44 26.33 -10.93
N GLU A 7 -36.19 25.60 -10.12
CA GLU A 7 -37.54 25.12 -10.45
C GLU A 7 -38.56 26.27 -10.53
N MET A 8 -38.46 27.25 -9.61
CA MET A 8 -39.32 28.42 -9.61
C MET A 8 -39.06 29.37 -10.78
N GLU A 9 -37.82 29.44 -11.27
CA GLU A 9 -37.39 30.33 -12.36
C GLU A 9 -37.26 29.61 -13.72
N GLU A 10 -37.61 28.32 -13.80
CA GLU A 10 -37.39 27.45 -14.98
C GLU A 10 -35.92 27.43 -15.48
N ASP A 11 -34.96 27.66 -14.57
CA ASP A 11 -33.53 27.68 -14.89
C ASP A 11 -32.87 26.31 -14.71
N ALA A 12 -32.76 25.59 -15.83
CA ALA A 12 -32.08 24.30 -15.88
C ALA A 12 -30.57 24.37 -15.53
N ALA A 13 -29.92 25.53 -15.60
CA ALA A 13 -28.52 25.66 -15.19
C ALA A 13 -28.39 25.61 -13.67
N SER A 14 -29.19 26.40 -12.95
CA SER A 14 -29.24 26.38 -11.48
C SER A 14 -29.64 25.02 -10.92
N ILE A 15 -30.58 24.30 -11.56
CA ILE A 15 -30.94 22.93 -11.18
C ILE A 15 -29.74 21.98 -11.27
N ARG A 16 -29.02 21.98 -12.41
CA ARG A 16 -27.83 21.13 -12.61
C ARG A 16 -26.73 21.45 -11.60
N GLU A 17 -26.48 22.72 -11.34
CA GLU A 17 -25.48 23.13 -10.33
C GLU A 17 -25.87 22.61 -8.94
N GLY A 18 -27.15 22.72 -8.58
CA GLY A 18 -27.66 22.17 -7.31
C GLY A 18 -27.48 20.66 -7.20
N GLU A 19 -27.75 19.91 -8.27
CA GLU A 19 -27.52 18.46 -8.31
C GLU A 19 -26.04 18.10 -8.17
N GLU A 20 -25.14 18.83 -8.83
CA GLU A 20 -23.70 18.62 -8.73
C GLU A 20 -23.19 18.88 -7.31
N GLN A 21 -23.66 19.94 -6.65
CA GLN A 21 -23.34 20.23 -5.25
C GLN A 21 -23.82 19.11 -4.32
N ILE A 22 -25.05 18.61 -4.49
CA ILE A 22 -25.57 17.50 -3.69
C ILE A 22 -24.72 16.23 -3.88
N ARG A 23 -24.36 15.89 -5.12
CA ARG A 23 -23.49 14.72 -5.40
C ARG A 23 -22.12 14.88 -4.75
N ALA A 24 -21.56 16.08 -4.76
CA ALA A 24 -20.29 16.37 -4.09
C ALA A 24 -20.39 16.18 -2.56
N VAL A 25 -21.43 16.73 -1.93
CA VAL A 25 -21.69 16.59 -0.50
C VAL A 25 -21.95 15.13 -0.11
N GLN A 26 -22.71 14.39 -0.92
CA GLN A 26 -22.96 12.97 -0.68
C GLN A 26 -21.67 12.15 -0.68
N ALA A 27 -20.77 12.40 -1.64
CA ALA A 27 -19.48 11.75 -1.70
C ALA A 27 -18.60 12.09 -0.48
N GLU A 28 -18.63 13.35 -0.03
CA GLU A 28 -17.90 13.76 1.17
C GLU A 28 -18.47 13.15 2.45
N ALA A 29 -19.79 13.11 2.60
CA ALA A 29 -20.47 12.52 3.74
C ALA A 29 -20.16 11.02 3.86
N ALA A 30 -20.22 10.27 2.75
CA ALA A 30 -19.84 8.86 2.72
C ALA A 30 -18.37 8.64 3.12
N ARG A 31 -17.46 9.52 2.67
CA ARG A 31 -16.05 9.47 3.05
C ARG A 31 -15.86 9.69 4.55
N ARG A 32 -16.50 10.71 5.12
CA ARG A 32 -16.43 11.03 6.56
C ARG A 32 -17.04 9.93 7.42
N GLN A 33 -18.11 9.29 6.95
CA GLN A 33 -18.70 8.14 7.63
C GLN A 33 -17.71 6.98 7.76
N ILE A 34 -16.86 6.73 6.75
CA ILE A 34 -15.82 5.70 6.87
C ILE A 34 -14.74 6.16 7.85
N GLU A 35 -14.34 7.43 7.83
CA GLU A 35 -13.36 7.97 8.79
C GLU A 35 -13.80 7.78 10.24
N THR A 36 -15.10 7.90 10.55
CA THR A 36 -15.60 7.65 11.91
C THR A 36 -15.59 6.18 12.31
N LEU A 37 -15.55 5.26 11.34
CA LEU A 37 -15.42 3.82 11.60
C LEU A 37 -13.97 3.39 11.85
N LEU A 38 -12.98 4.20 11.46
CA LEU A 38 -11.56 3.98 11.71
C LEU A 38 -11.20 4.27 13.18
N SER A 39 -11.66 3.38 14.06
CA SER A 39 -11.58 3.50 15.53
C SER A 39 -10.59 2.52 16.17
N GLY A 40 -9.82 1.77 15.37
CA GLY A 40 -8.76 0.91 15.88
C GLY A 40 -7.62 1.71 16.51
N GLU A 41 -6.96 1.12 17.50
CA GLU A 41 -5.88 1.76 18.28
C GLU A 41 -4.75 2.32 17.39
N ALA A 42 -4.43 1.63 16.30
CA ALA A 42 -3.40 2.03 15.35
C ALA A 42 -3.95 2.68 14.07
N ASP A 43 -5.28 2.81 13.91
CA ASP A 43 -5.89 3.28 12.66
C ASP A 43 -5.42 4.69 12.29
N GLY A 44 -5.18 5.54 13.30
CA GLY A 44 -4.69 6.91 13.14
C GLY A 44 -3.21 7.04 12.76
N ASN A 45 -2.45 5.95 12.79
CA ASN A 45 -1.00 5.99 12.62
C ASN A 45 -0.59 6.08 11.14
N ASP A 46 0.64 6.54 10.94
CA ASP A 46 1.38 6.33 9.71
C ASP A 46 1.52 4.83 9.43
N THR A 47 1.83 4.45 8.20
CA THR A 47 1.91 3.03 7.82
C THR A 47 3.10 2.73 6.92
N TYR A 48 3.67 1.55 7.13
CA TYR A 48 4.51 0.88 6.15
C TYR A 48 3.63 0.06 5.21
N LEU A 49 3.90 0.13 3.92
CA LEU A 49 3.32 -0.70 2.88
C LEU A 49 4.44 -1.39 2.14
N GLU A 50 4.49 -2.71 2.25
CA GLU A 50 5.49 -3.57 1.63
C GLU A 50 4.86 -4.30 0.44
N VAL A 51 5.52 -4.24 -0.71
CA VAL A 51 5.13 -5.00 -1.90
C VAL A 51 6.25 -5.97 -2.21
N HIS A 52 5.92 -7.25 -2.39
CA HIS A 52 6.86 -8.27 -2.84
C HIS A 52 6.33 -9.02 -4.05
N ALA A 53 7.21 -9.24 -5.02
CA ALA A 53 6.91 -10.09 -6.16
C ALA A 53 6.78 -11.55 -5.70
N GLY A 54 5.71 -12.21 -6.14
CA GLY A 54 5.53 -13.64 -5.93
C GLY A 54 6.34 -14.50 -6.91
N ALA A 55 6.09 -15.81 -6.88
CA ALA A 55 6.65 -16.73 -7.87
C ALA A 55 6.09 -16.41 -9.27
N GLY A 56 6.99 -16.23 -10.24
CA GLY A 56 6.62 -15.91 -11.63
C GLY A 56 7.62 -15.05 -12.41
N GLY A 57 8.84 -14.87 -11.89
CA GLY A 57 9.93 -14.20 -12.61
C GLY A 57 9.63 -12.73 -12.96
N THR A 58 10.11 -12.28 -14.11
CA THR A 58 9.97 -10.90 -14.62
C THR A 58 8.52 -10.40 -14.63
N GLU A 59 7.55 -11.26 -14.96
CA GLU A 59 6.12 -10.87 -15.01
C GLU A 59 5.56 -10.55 -13.61
N SER A 60 5.97 -11.30 -12.58
CA SER A 60 5.55 -11.01 -11.20
C SER A 60 6.29 -9.80 -10.62
N GLN A 61 7.53 -9.55 -11.06
CA GLN A 61 8.29 -8.36 -10.70
C GLN A 61 7.67 -7.09 -11.32
N ASP A 62 7.23 -7.14 -12.58
CA ASP A 62 6.50 -6.03 -13.20
C ASP A 62 5.16 -5.78 -12.50
N TRP A 63 4.44 -6.84 -12.13
CA TRP A 63 3.20 -6.71 -11.38
C TRP A 63 3.39 -6.05 -10.01
N ALA A 64 4.42 -6.45 -9.26
CA ALA A 64 4.78 -5.80 -7.99
C ALA A 64 5.07 -4.29 -8.19
N ASN A 65 5.77 -3.93 -9.26
CA ASN A 65 6.05 -2.53 -9.59
C ASN A 65 4.76 -1.75 -9.93
N MET A 66 3.84 -2.36 -10.67
CA MET A 66 2.54 -1.76 -10.95
C MET A 66 1.74 -1.49 -9.68
N LEU A 67 1.71 -2.44 -8.73
CA LEU A 67 1.05 -2.28 -7.44
C LEU A 67 1.70 -1.17 -6.60
N GLN A 68 3.02 -1.16 -6.50
CA GLN A 68 3.76 -0.10 -5.79
C GLN A 68 3.36 1.28 -6.35
N ARG A 69 3.35 1.44 -7.67
CA ARG A 69 2.98 2.70 -8.33
C ARG A 69 1.50 3.06 -8.11
N MET A 70 0.62 2.06 -8.06
CA MET A 70 -0.79 2.24 -7.75
C MET A 70 -0.97 2.83 -6.35
N TYR A 71 -0.33 2.24 -5.33
CA TYR A 71 -0.42 2.72 -3.95
C TYR A 71 0.25 4.08 -3.75
N ALA A 72 1.40 4.32 -4.37
CA ALA A 72 2.04 5.65 -4.34
C ALA A 72 1.10 6.75 -4.88
N ARG A 73 0.48 6.51 -6.05
CA ARG A 73 -0.50 7.46 -6.63
C ARG A 73 -1.76 7.61 -5.79
N TRP A 74 -2.23 6.53 -5.17
CA TRP A 74 -3.37 6.56 -4.26
C TRP A 74 -3.08 7.46 -3.05
N ALA A 75 -1.87 7.36 -2.49
CA ALA A 75 -1.44 8.14 -1.35
C ALA A 75 -1.27 9.63 -1.72
N GLU A 76 -0.63 9.93 -2.85
CA GLU A 76 -0.50 11.29 -3.38
C GLU A 76 -1.87 11.96 -3.62
N ARG A 77 -2.82 11.24 -4.20
CA ARG A 77 -4.20 11.75 -4.41
C ARG A 77 -4.91 12.08 -3.11
N ARG A 78 -4.58 11.36 -2.03
CA ARG A 78 -5.07 11.63 -0.67
C ARG A 78 -4.24 12.65 0.10
N LYS A 79 -3.24 13.26 -0.55
CA LYS A 79 -2.31 14.24 0.04
C LYS A 79 -1.47 13.67 1.18
N TYR A 80 -1.23 12.36 1.19
CA TYR A 80 -0.26 11.73 2.08
C TYR A 80 1.16 11.95 1.59
N LYS A 81 2.11 11.97 2.52
CA LYS A 81 3.53 12.00 2.18
C LYS A 81 4.02 10.57 2.01
N VAL A 82 4.61 10.27 0.85
CA VAL A 82 5.17 8.94 0.55
C VAL A 82 6.69 9.02 0.59
N GLU A 83 7.32 8.16 1.37
CA GLU A 83 8.77 7.99 1.43
C GLU A 83 9.12 6.54 1.05
N ILE A 84 10.12 6.35 0.19
CA ILE A 84 10.62 5.00 -0.15
C ILE A 84 11.68 4.64 0.89
N VAL A 85 11.45 3.57 1.64
CA VAL A 85 12.34 3.08 2.70
C VAL A 85 13.31 2.05 2.13
N GLU A 86 12.78 1.11 1.36
CA GLU A 86 13.54 0.05 0.72
C GLU A 86 13.08 -0.10 -0.73
N TRP A 87 14.03 -0.41 -1.61
CA TRP A 87 13.76 -0.69 -3.01
C TRP A 87 14.70 -1.79 -3.50
N SER A 88 14.12 -2.83 -4.10
CA SER A 88 14.85 -3.95 -4.69
C SER A 88 14.40 -4.16 -6.13
N ASP A 89 15.28 -3.83 -7.09
CA ASP A 89 14.99 -3.98 -8.52
C ASP A 89 14.84 -5.44 -8.96
N GLY A 90 14.01 -5.65 -9.99
CA GLY A 90 13.95 -6.89 -10.75
C GLY A 90 15.22 -7.11 -11.57
N GLU A 91 15.43 -8.33 -12.05
CA GLU A 91 16.61 -8.65 -12.87
C GLU A 91 16.50 -8.09 -14.30
N GLU A 92 15.29 -8.05 -14.84
CA GLU A 92 15.03 -7.61 -16.21
C GLU A 92 14.00 -6.47 -16.25
N ALA A 93 12.92 -6.59 -15.48
CA ALA A 93 11.90 -5.56 -15.36
C ALA A 93 11.22 -5.62 -13.98
N GLY A 94 10.63 -4.49 -13.58
CA GLY A 94 9.88 -4.40 -12.34
C GLY A 94 10.74 -4.41 -11.09
N ILE A 95 10.16 -4.86 -9.96
CA ILE A 95 10.81 -4.91 -8.65
C ILE A 95 10.66 -6.28 -8.01
N LYS A 96 11.67 -6.73 -7.26
CA LYS A 96 11.54 -7.88 -6.34
C LYS A 96 10.75 -7.48 -5.09
N GLY A 97 10.95 -6.25 -4.63
CA GLY A 97 10.12 -5.67 -3.59
C GLY A 97 10.41 -4.19 -3.32
N ALA A 98 9.51 -3.54 -2.59
CA ALA A 98 9.67 -2.17 -2.14
C ALA A 98 8.88 -1.93 -0.86
N THR A 99 9.42 -1.08 0.01
CA THR A 99 8.77 -0.65 1.25
C THR A 99 8.52 0.84 1.19
N LEU A 100 7.25 1.22 1.30
CA LEU A 100 6.80 2.62 1.32
C LEU A 100 6.37 3.00 2.73
N LEU A 101 6.87 4.11 3.22
CA LEU A 101 6.36 4.78 4.41
C LEU A 101 5.39 5.86 3.99
N ILE A 102 4.11 5.66 4.32
CA ILE A 102 3.01 6.57 4.01
C ILE A 102 2.65 7.31 5.29
N LYS A 103 2.92 8.61 5.32
CA LYS A 103 2.67 9.48 6.46
C LYS A 103 1.41 10.31 6.24
N GLY A 104 0.51 10.28 7.22
CA GLY A 104 -0.73 11.04 7.20
C GLY A 104 -1.80 10.49 8.13
N HIS A 105 -2.77 11.34 8.44
CA HIS A 105 -3.88 10.98 9.31
C HIS A 105 -4.68 9.80 8.73
N ASN A 106 -4.91 8.79 9.57
CA ASN A 106 -5.62 7.56 9.26
C ASN A 106 -4.98 6.71 8.15
N ALA A 107 -3.69 6.91 7.83
CA ALA A 107 -3.05 6.20 6.73
C ALA A 107 -3.13 4.68 6.88
N TYR A 108 -2.82 4.16 8.08
CA TYR A 108 -2.98 2.73 8.37
C TYR A 108 -4.45 2.29 8.28
N GLY A 109 -5.38 3.01 8.90
CA GLY A 109 -6.79 2.65 8.92
C GLY A 109 -7.39 2.48 7.53
N TRP A 110 -6.95 3.29 6.56
CA TRP A 110 -7.36 3.17 5.16
C TRP A 110 -6.72 1.99 4.41
N LEU A 111 -5.48 1.64 4.72
CA LEU A 111 -4.70 0.63 3.99
C LEU A 111 -4.72 -0.75 4.64
N LYS A 112 -5.16 -0.89 5.89
CA LYS A 112 -5.12 -2.18 6.62
C LYS A 112 -5.83 -3.33 5.89
N THR A 113 -6.88 -3.03 5.13
CA THR A 113 -7.65 -4.01 4.35
C THR A 113 -6.99 -4.42 3.05
N GLU A 114 -5.90 -3.76 2.64
CA GLU A 114 -5.17 -4.05 1.41
C GLU A 114 -4.15 -5.18 1.55
N SER A 115 -3.89 -5.61 2.80
CA SER A 115 -2.96 -6.71 3.09
C SER A 115 -3.46 -8.01 2.49
N GLY A 116 -2.63 -8.66 1.68
CA GLY A 116 -2.95 -9.93 1.05
C GLY A 116 -2.18 -10.16 -0.25
N VAL A 117 -2.55 -11.25 -0.94
CA VAL A 117 -1.97 -11.61 -2.23
C VAL A 117 -2.86 -11.09 -3.36
N HIS A 118 -2.28 -10.26 -4.22
CA HIS A 118 -2.94 -9.63 -5.35
C HIS A 118 -2.60 -10.39 -6.63
N ARG A 119 -3.64 -10.82 -7.35
CA ARG A 119 -3.51 -11.65 -8.56
C ARG A 119 -3.77 -10.83 -9.82
N LEU A 120 -2.84 -10.89 -10.77
CA LEU A 120 -2.99 -10.34 -12.11
C LEU A 120 -3.10 -11.47 -13.14
N VAL A 121 -4.05 -11.36 -14.06
CA VAL A 121 -4.19 -12.26 -15.21
C VAL A 121 -4.19 -11.41 -16.48
N ARG A 122 -3.11 -11.49 -17.28
CA ARG A 122 -2.97 -10.73 -18.54
C ARG A 122 -2.15 -11.52 -19.56
N ILE A 123 -2.08 -11.01 -20.79
CA ILE A 123 -1.08 -11.47 -21.75
C ILE A 123 0.23 -10.79 -21.40
N SER A 124 1.28 -11.57 -21.14
CA SER A 124 2.57 -11.02 -20.73
C SER A 124 3.25 -10.34 -21.92
N PRO A 125 3.75 -9.10 -21.77
CA PRO A 125 4.59 -8.48 -22.80
C PRO A 125 5.97 -9.12 -22.91
N TYR A 126 6.36 -9.95 -21.94
CA TYR A 126 7.66 -10.63 -21.89
C TYR A 126 7.62 -12.06 -22.47
N ASP A 127 6.43 -12.58 -22.80
CA ASP A 127 6.30 -13.89 -23.44
C ASP A 127 6.17 -13.76 -24.97
N SER A 128 7.18 -14.23 -25.69
CA SER A 128 7.22 -14.23 -27.15
C SER A 128 6.05 -14.97 -27.81
N ASN A 129 5.39 -15.89 -27.10
CA ASN A 129 4.24 -16.64 -27.61
C ASN A 129 2.88 -15.98 -27.27
N ALA A 130 2.89 -14.80 -26.65
CA ALA A 130 1.69 -14.05 -26.26
C ALA A 130 0.66 -14.89 -25.46
N ARG A 131 1.13 -15.79 -24.59
CA ARG A 131 0.23 -16.60 -23.78
C ARG A 131 -0.33 -15.77 -22.64
N ARG A 132 -1.46 -16.22 -22.09
CA ARG A 132 -2.03 -15.65 -20.87
C ARG A 132 -1.23 -16.15 -19.68
N HIS A 133 -0.68 -15.23 -18.89
CA HIS A 133 0.03 -15.49 -17.65
C HIS A 133 -0.84 -15.12 -16.44
N THR A 134 -0.58 -15.81 -15.33
CA THR A 134 -1.15 -15.47 -14.02
C THR A 134 0.01 -15.17 -13.08
N SER A 135 0.01 -13.97 -12.51
CA SER A 135 1.07 -13.47 -11.64
C SER A 135 0.52 -13.08 -10.29
N PHE A 136 1.38 -13.15 -9.28
CA PHE A 136 1.02 -12.85 -7.90
C PHE A 136 2.05 -11.91 -7.30
N ALA A 137 1.59 -10.99 -6.46
CA ALA A 137 2.42 -10.16 -5.62
C ALA A 137 1.72 -10.01 -4.27
N SER A 138 2.48 -10.02 -3.18
CA SER A 138 1.94 -9.77 -1.84
C SER A 138 2.07 -8.31 -1.49
N VAL A 139 1.03 -7.77 -0.85
CA VAL A 139 1.02 -6.46 -0.22
C VAL A 139 0.84 -6.69 1.26
N TRP A 140 1.69 -6.10 2.09
CA TRP A 140 1.57 -6.12 3.53
C TRP A 140 1.56 -4.72 4.09
N VAL A 141 0.68 -4.45 5.05
CA VAL A 141 0.48 -3.13 5.62
C VAL A 141 0.61 -3.21 7.14
N TYR A 142 1.55 -2.45 7.67
CA TYR A 142 1.88 -2.43 9.09
C TYR A 142 1.80 -1.00 9.63
N PRO A 143 1.16 -0.77 10.79
CA PRO A 143 1.15 0.56 11.38
C PRO A 143 2.56 0.90 11.89
N VAL A 144 2.94 2.17 11.78
CA VAL A 144 4.08 2.70 12.52
C VAL A 144 3.64 2.79 13.98
N ILE A 145 4.36 2.09 14.87
CA ILE A 145 4.11 2.09 16.31
C ILE A 145 5.24 2.88 16.97
N ASP A 146 4.89 3.77 17.90
CA ASP A 146 5.86 4.52 18.72
C ASP A 146 6.44 3.59 19.81
N ASP A 147 7.65 3.89 20.30
CA ASP A 147 8.40 3.11 21.30
C ASP A 147 7.74 3.06 22.71
N ARG A 148 6.49 3.54 22.82
CA ARG A 148 5.70 3.52 24.05
C ARG A 148 5.29 2.11 24.48
N ILE A 149 5.27 1.16 23.55
CA ILE A 149 4.93 -0.24 23.84
C ILE A 149 6.23 -1.00 24.13
N THR A 150 6.63 -1.05 25.40
CA THR A 150 7.74 -1.90 25.84
C THR A 150 7.27 -3.35 25.94
N ILE A 151 7.59 -4.16 24.92
CA ILE A 151 7.37 -5.61 24.95
C ILE A 151 8.68 -6.29 25.35
N GLU A 152 8.76 -6.83 26.56
CA GLU A 152 9.88 -7.66 26.98
C GLU A 152 9.76 -9.05 26.33
N ILE A 153 10.60 -9.31 25.32
CA ILE A 153 10.75 -10.66 24.75
C ILE A 153 11.66 -11.46 25.68
N LYS A 154 11.12 -12.52 26.29
CA LYS A 154 11.91 -13.43 27.12
C LYS A 154 12.78 -14.31 26.25
N GLU A 155 14.06 -14.44 26.61
CA GLU A 155 14.99 -15.33 25.91
C GLU A 155 14.51 -16.80 25.88
N SER A 156 13.66 -17.21 26.82
CA SER A 156 13.03 -18.54 26.84
C SER A 156 12.14 -18.81 25.63
N ASP A 157 11.61 -17.76 25.00
CA ASP A 157 10.65 -17.85 23.90
C ASP A 157 11.34 -17.62 22.54
N CYS A 158 12.63 -17.28 22.55
CA CYS A 158 13.45 -17.11 21.37
C CYS A 158 14.31 -18.35 21.10
N ARG A 159 14.30 -18.81 19.85
CA ARG A 159 15.33 -19.72 19.36
C ARG A 159 16.48 -18.91 18.77
N ILE A 160 17.62 -18.90 19.44
CA ILE A 160 18.82 -18.19 19.01
C ILE A 160 19.79 -19.21 18.41
N ASP A 161 19.97 -19.15 17.09
CA ASP A 161 20.94 -19.99 16.37
C ASP A 161 22.14 -19.13 15.92
N THR A 162 23.35 -19.48 16.35
CA THR A 162 24.60 -18.82 15.96
C THR A 162 25.24 -19.53 14.77
N TYR A 163 25.57 -18.78 13.71
CA TYR A 163 26.25 -19.29 12.52
C TYR A 163 27.59 -18.58 12.30
N ARG A 164 28.57 -19.29 11.73
CA ARG A 164 29.87 -18.71 11.36
C ARG A 164 29.73 -17.84 10.12
N SER A 165 30.33 -16.65 10.15
CA SER A 165 30.37 -15.73 9.00
C SER A 165 31.13 -16.37 7.82
N SER A 166 30.50 -16.45 6.64
CA SER A 166 31.03 -17.08 5.43
C SER A 166 31.96 -16.18 4.58
N GLY A 167 32.59 -15.19 5.20
CA GLY A 167 33.51 -14.26 4.53
C GLY A 167 34.90 -14.90 4.26
N ALA A 168 35.51 -14.54 3.13
CA ALA A 168 36.88 -14.93 2.82
C ALA A 168 37.89 -14.17 3.71
N GLY A 169 38.20 -14.71 4.89
CA GLY A 169 39.21 -14.14 5.78
C GLY A 169 39.84 -15.21 6.67
N GLY A 170 41.17 -15.12 6.82
CA GLY A 170 42.02 -16.11 7.48
C GLY A 170 41.75 -16.33 8.97
N GLN A 171 42.69 -16.98 9.65
CA GLN A 171 42.60 -17.57 11.02
C GLN A 171 42.05 -16.68 12.15
N HIS A 172 41.72 -15.42 11.90
CA HIS A 172 41.08 -14.52 12.85
C HIS A 172 39.55 -14.34 12.68
N VAL A 173 38.96 -14.86 11.58
CA VAL A 173 37.52 -14.73 11.26
C VAL A 173 36.67 -15.90 11.81
N ASN A 174 37.30 -16.96 12.32
CA ASN A 174 36.61 -18.16 12.83
C ASN A 174 36.69 -18.34 14.36
N THR A 175 37.01 -17.27 15.10
CA THR A 175 37.03 -17.30 16.57
C THR A 175 36.08 -16.27 17.13
N THR A 176 34.78 -16.47 16.91
CA THR A 176 33.66 -16.49 17.89
C THR A 176 32.38 -16.70 17.08
#